data_AF-A0A938D4M7-F1
#
_entry.id   AF-A0A938D4M7-F1
#
_cell.length_a   1.000
_cell.length_b   1.000
_cell.length_c   1.000
_cell.angle_alpha   90.00
_cell.angle_beta   90.00
_cell.angle_gamma   90.00
#
_symmetry.space_group_name_H-M   'P 1'
#
loop_
_entity.id
_entity.type
_entity.pdbx_description
1 polymer ?
#
loop_
_entity_poly.entity_id
_entity_poly.type
_entity_poly.pdbx_seq_one_letter_code
_entity_poly.pdbx_strand_id
1 'polypeptide(L)' 'MKKIALAAALSVAATTAFAGGMAEPVMEPTVVEAGASSSGGIILPLLLLVAVAAAVASN' A
#
# COMPACT_ATOMS: atom_id res chain seq x y z
N MET A 1 9.11 25.05 9.14
CA MET A 1 10.19 24.22 8.57
C MET A 1 10.12 22.74 8.97
N LYS A 2 9.70 22.39 10.19
CA LYS A 2 9.60 20.99 10.66
C LYS A 2 8.51 20.16 9.93
N LYS A 3 7.41 20.81 9.53
CA LYS A 3 6.28 20.18 8.82
C LYS A 3 6.63 19.70 7.40
N ILE A 4 7.48 20.46 6.70
CA ILE A 4 7.96 20.11 5.35
C ILE A 4 8.89 18.91 5.41
N ALA A 5 9.78 18.86 6.41
CA ALA A 5 10.68 17.72 6.60
C ALA A 5 9.92 16.41 6.87
N LEU A 6 8.83 16.47 7.65
CA LEU A 6 7.99 15.31 7.94
C LEU A 6 7.20 14.87 6.70
N ALA A 7 6.63 15.82 5.95
CA ALA A 7 5.94 15.53 4.69
C ALA A 7 6.87 14.90 3.64
N ALA A 8 8.10 15.41 3.53
CA ALA A 8 9.11 14.86 2.62
C ALA A 8 9.52 13.43 3.03
N ALA A 9 9.75 13.19 4.33
CA ALA A 9 10.08 11.85 4.82
C ALA A 9 8.96 10.83 4.56
N LEU A 10 7.70 11.22 4.77
CA LEU A 10 6.54 10.36 4.49
C LEU A 10 6.38 10.07 2.99
N SER A 11 6.56 11.09 2.14
CA SER A 11 6.47 10.93 0.68
C SER A 11 7.54 9.96 0.14
N VAL A 12 8.76 10.01 0.67
CA VAL A 12 9.83 9.10 0.25
C VAL A 12 9.56 7.68 0.73
N ALA A 13 9.12 7.52 1.98
CA ALA A 13 8.78 6.22 2.57
C ALA A 13 7.63 5.51 1.83
N ALA A 14 6.68 6.26 1.24
CA ALA A 14 5.56 5.71 0.50
C ALA A 14 5.95 5.02 -0.83
N THR A 15 7.16 5.25 -1.34
CA THR A 15 7.63 4.70 -2.63
C THR A 15 7.63 3.17 -2.67
N THR A 16 7.76 2.50 -1.52
CA THR A 16 7.81 1.03 -1.43
C THR A 16 6.43 0.35 -1.44
N ALA A 17 5.34 1.13 -1.37
CA ALA A 17 3.97 0.59 -1.40
C ALA A 17 3.46 0.31 -2.84
N PHE A 18 4.28 0.55 -3.87
CA PHE A 18 3.90 0.26 -5.26
C PHE A 18 4.08 -1.23 -5.56
N ALA A 19 2.98 -1.94 -5.84
CA ALA A 19 3.01 -3.30 -6.36
C ALA A 19 3.72 -3.28 -7.72
N GLY A 20 4.99 -3.72 -7.75
CA GLY A 20 5.82 -3.72 -8.94
C GLY A 20 5.15 -4.44 -10.12
N GLY A 21 5.52 -4.05 -11.35
CA GLY A 21 5.01 -4.68 -12.56
C GLY A 21 5.28 -6.18 -12.54
N MET A 22 4.23 -6.98 -12.70
CA MET A 22 4.35 -8.44 -12.83
C MET A 22 5.23 -8.75 -14.04
N ALA A 23 6.33 -9.48 -13.83
CA ALA A 23 7.08 -10.07 -14.94
C ALA A 23 6.13 -10.99 -15.73
N GLU A 24 6.25 -10.98 -17.06
CA GLU A 24 5.42 -11.83 -17.92
C GLU A 24 5.57 -13.30 -17.49
N PRO A 25 4.48 -13.98 -17.12
CA PRO A 25 4.55 -15.35 -16.64
C PRO A 25 4.88 -16.28 -17.81
N VAL A 26 6.11 -16.81 -17.84
CA VAL A 26 6.49 -17.89 -18.76
C VAL A 26 5.95 -19.19 -18.17
N MET A 27 4.88 -19.72 -18.75
CA MET A 27 4.10 -20.82 -18.20
C MET A 27 4.31 -22.10 -19.01
N GLU A 28 4.92 -23.14 -18.42
CA GLU A 28 4.69 -24.53 -18.85
C GLU A 28 3.23 -24.90 -18.51
N PRO A 29 2.52 -25.72 -19.31
CA PRO A 29 1.10 -25.98 -19.11
C PRO A 29 0.87 -26.81 -17.83
N THR A 30 0.60 -26.15 -16.70
CA THR A 30 0.27 -26.81 -15.43
C THR A 30 -0.95 -26.17 -14.76
N VAL A 31 -1.66 -27.04 -14.05
CA VAL A 31 -2.99 -26.88 -13.44
C VAL A 31 -3.10 -25.55 -12.67
N VAL A 32 -4.14 -24.78 -12.99
CA VAL A 32 -4.43 -23.44 -12.47
C VAL A 32 -4.40 -23.42 -10.94
N GLU A 33 -3.30 -22.91 -10.35
CA GLU A 33 -3.32 -22.52 -8.94
C GLU A 33 -4.21 -21.29 -8.78
N ALA A 34 -5.04 -21.29 -7.74
CA ALA A 34 -5.95 -20.19 -7.45
C ALA A 34 -5.15 -18.88 -7.30
N GLY A 35 -5.39 -17.93 -8.20
CA GLY A 35 -4.71 -16.64 -8.19
C GLY A 35 -4.84 -15.97 -6.83
N ALA A 36 -3.70 -15.68 -6.19
CA ALA A 36 -3.68 -14.98 -4.91
C ALA A 36 -4.41 -13.62 -5.06
N SER A 37 -5.51 -13.46 -4.33
CA SER A 37 -6.34 -12.25 -4.44
C SER A 37 -5.61 -11.05 -3.81
N SER A 38 -5.37 -10.01 -4.60
CA SER A 38 -4.77 -8.73 -4.17
C SER A 38 -5.71 -7.90 -3.26
N SER A 39 -6.92 -8.40 -2.98
CA SER A 39 -7.96 -7.71 -2.20
C SER A 39 -7.61 -7.43 -0.73
N GLY A 40 -6.60 -8.09 -0.16
CA GLY A 40 -6.14 -7.83 1.22
C GLY A 40 -5.39 -6.51 1.40
N GLY A 41 -4.82 -5.94 0.33
CA GLY A 41 -3.96 -4.75 0.41
C GLY A 41 -4.66 -3.44 0.78
N ILE A 42 -5.99 -3.35 0.60
CA ILE A 42 -6.76 -2.11 0.82
C ILE A 42 -7.17 -1.89 2.28
N ILE A 43 -7.19 -2.94 3.10
CA ILE A 43 -7.63 -2.87 4.50
C ILE A 43 -6.69 -1.99 5.33
N LEU A 44 -5.37 -2.14 5.15
CA LEU A 44 -4.36 -1.35 5.85
C LEU A 44 -4.48 0.17 5.56
N PRO A 45 -4.57 0.63 4.30
CA PRO A 45 -4.83 2.04 3.96
C PRO A 45 -6.11 2.61 4.60
N LEU A 46 -7.20 1.85 4.59
CA LEU A 46 -8.48 2.30 5.15
C LEU A 46 -8.39 2.48 6.68
N LEU A 47 -7.77 1.54 7.38
CA LEU A 47 -7.54 1.65 8.83
C LEU A 47 -6.65 2.84 9.18
N LEU A 48 -5.62 3.09 8.38
CA LEU A 48 -4.74 4.25 8.57
C LEU A 48 -5.50 5.57 8.39
N LEU A 49 -6.36 5.69 7.37
CA LEU A 49 -7.19 6.87 7.14
C LEU A 49 -8.15 7.13 8.31
N VAL A 50 -8.78 6.08 8.85
CA VAL A 50 -9.66 6.19 10.03
C VAL A 50 -8.87 6.67 11.25
N ALA A 51 -7.69 6.13 11.50
CA ALA A 51 -6.85 6.52 12.63
C ALA A 51 -6.41 8.00 12.55
N VAL A 52 -6.03 8.47 11.35
CA VAL A 52 -5.68 9.88 11.13
C VAL A 52 -6.89 10.79 11.32
N ALA A 53 -8.06 10.43 10.79
CA ALA A 53 -9.28 11.21 10.98
C ALA A 53 -9.67 11.31 12.46
N ALA A 54 -9.56 10.21 13.22
CA ALA A 54 -9.82 10.20 14.66
C ALA A 54 -8.85 11.11 15.43
N ALA A 55 -7.56 11.05 15.11
CA ALA A 55 -6.54 11.89 15.74
C ALA A 55 -6.73 13.40 15.47
N VAL A 56 -7.22 13.76 14.27
CA VAL A 56 -7.55 15.14 13.90
C VAL A 56 -8.83 15.61 14.59
N ALA A 57 -9.84 14.75 14.69
CA ALA A 57 -11.12 15.08 15.31
C ALA A 57 -11.06 15.20 16.86
N SER A 58 -10.02 14.65 17.49
CA SER A 58 -9.84 14.65 18.95
C SER A 58 -9.02 15.82 19.52
N ASN A 59 -8.80 16.89 18.73
CA ASN A 59 -8.08 18.10 19.13
C ASN A 59 -8.99 19.32 19.11
#